data_AF-A0A2H5XEB7-F1
#
_entry.id   AF-A0A2H5XEB7-F1
#
_cell.length_a   1.000
_cell.length_b   1.000
_cell.length_c   1.000
_cell.angle_alpha   90.00
_cell.angle_beta   90.00
_cell.angle_gamma   90.00
#
_symmetry.space_group_name_H-M   'P 1'
#
loop_
_entity.id
_entity.type
_entity.pdbx_description
1 polymer ?
#
loop_
_entity_poly.entity_id
_entity_poly.type
_entity_poly.pdbx_seq_one_letter_code
_entity_poly.pdbx_strand_id
1 'polypeptide(L)'
;MPVPVSLMQKAGTYYFVLRVWDNHANLHKDHQVKPALEMNATESSAVINLVATDLFKSPVPETEEENPGAFVHFNLDNDNDSDNNDGAPKHPGGDYIANETHGPVTGEDDLKRAKIFFGRQLGRLPNEGKVVLRVTLISGSRHMRVWKNPEKGAGNDVLVTVQEKEWDLSDPVQRQAFGQIKENLWVEGMEYNSKCWLEVEYKKQVGGQWQVVGSDKVKYTFIAADCGNQPRTDNGQRQRFENAFPNLVRCEWSITGEATPTYNCFAWSIGVTNQWIDWEVDSVWGDNDGTLESTDFDAFYQHFGYVRTTNIADADILLYRDPSQVSTINPEGITHAARRRLCNCGLGRWIMFESKCGGWERIEHRRDQLSGGDYGTPFRYYKRRNP
;
A
#
# COMPACT_ATOMS: atom_id res chain seq x y z
N MET A 1 -14.73 -18.20 22.55
CA MET A 1 -15.73 -17.34 23.23
C MET A 1 -15.03 -16.07 23.68
N PRO A 2 -15.39 -14.89 23.17
CA PRO A 2 -14.90 -13.63 23.71
C PRO A 2 -15.50 -13.43 25.11
N VAL A 3 -14.65 -13.18 26.11
CA VAL A 3 -15.07 -12.90 27.49
C VAL A 3 -15.37 -11.41 27.61
N PRO A 4 -16.58 -10.98 28.01
CA PRO A 4 -16.89 -9.56 28.16
C PRO A 4 -16.14 -8.98 29.37
N VAL A 5 -15.26 -8.00 29.14
CA VAL A 5 -14.53 -7.26 30.19
C VAL A 5 -15.42 -6.13 30.75
N SER A 6 -16.61 -6.46 31.23
CA SER A 6 -17.59 -5.45 31.71
C SER A 6 -17.59 -5.21 33.23
N LEU A 7 -16.63 -5.79 33.99
CA LEU A 7 -16.72 -5.84 35.47
C LEU A 7 -15.61 -5.12 36.25
N MET A 8 -14.73 -4.33 35.63
CA MET A 8 -13.59 -3.71 36.34
C MET A 8 -13.77 -2.21 36.58
N GLN A 9 -14.13 -1.84 37.82
CA GLN A 9 -14.36 -0.44 38.26
C GLN A 9 -13.20 0.16 39.08
N LYS A 10 -12.13 -0.59 39.38
CA LYS A 10 -10.98 -0.11 40.18
C LYS A 10 -9.64 -0.46 39.52
N ALA A 11 -8.58 0.25 39.92
CA ALA A 11 -7.22 -0.12 39.53
C ALA A 11 -6.70 -1.24 40.45
N GLY A 12 -6.01 -2.24 39.90
CA GLY A 12 -5.43 -3.35 40.65
C GLY A 12 -4.97 -4.49 39.75
N THR A 13 -4.25 -5.46 40.33
CA THR A 13 -3.93 -6.74 39.69
C THR A 13 -5.14 -7.66 39.78
N TYR A 14 -5.64 -8.13 38.64
CA TYR A 14 -6.78 -9.02 38.58
C TYR A 14 -6.36 -10.41 38.12
N TYR A 15 -6.80 -11.43 38.85
CA TYR A 15 -6.59 -12.82 38.50
C TYR A 15 -7.88 -13.37 37.91
N PHE A 16 -7.83 -13.78 36.64
CA PHE A 16 -8.94 -14.49 36.00
C PHE A 16 -8.69 -15.99 36.09
N VAL A 17 -9.61 -16.71 36.72
CA VAL A 17 -9.61 -18.18 36.69
C VAL A 17 -10.63 -18.62 35.66
N LEU A 18 -10.17 -19.09 34.50
CA LEU A 18 -11.03 -19.74 33.52
C LEU A 18 -11.36 -21.16 34.01
N ARG A 19 -12.53 -21.35 34.61
CA ARG A 19 -13.08 -22.70 34.83
C ARG A 19 -13.75 -23.18 33.55
N VAL A 20 -13.04 -24.01 32.80
CA VAL A 20 -13.62 -24.73 31.67
C VAL A 20 -14.28 -26.00 32.23
N TRP A 21 -15.61 -26.08 32.13
CA TRP A 21 -16.34 -27.29 32.44
C TRP A 21 -16.47 -28.09 31.14
N ASP A 22 -15.67 -29.15 31.02
CA ASP A 22 -15.88 -30.17 30.01
C ASP A 22 -16.98 -31.12 30.50
N ASN A 23 -18.00 -31.35 29.68
CA ASN A 23 -19.05 -32.34 29.95
C ASN A 23 -18.69 -33.76 29.46
N HIS A 24 -17.45 -34.01 29.02
CA HIS A 24 -16.93 -35.31 28.57
C HIS A 24 -16.13 -36.06 29.66
N ALA A 25 -16.64 -36.10 30.90
CA ALA A 25 -15.99 -36.83 32.00
C ALA A 25 -15.83 -38.35 31.76
N ASN A 26 -16.40 -38.90 30.69
CA ASN A 26 -16.55 -40.34 30.46
C ASN A 26 -15.49 -40.91 29.49
N LEU A 27 -14.75 -40.09 28.75
CA LEU A 27 -14.02 -40.56 27.55
C LEU A 27 -12.49 -40.49 27.62
N HIS A 28 -11.88 -39.88 28.65
CA HIS A 28 -10.42 -39.79 28.75
C HIS A 28 -9.93 -40.13 30.16
N LYS A 29 -9.28 -41.31 30.30
CA LYS A 29 -8.73 -41.81 31.57
C LYS A 29 -7.48 -41.07 32.07
N ASP A 30 -6.93 -40.13 31.31
CA ASP A 30 -5.61 -39.53 31.57
C ASP A 30 -5.59 -37.99 31.58
N HIS A 31 -6.64 -37.34 32.10
CA HIS A 31 -6.61 -35.88 32.30
C HIS A 31 -5.64 -35.51 33.43
N GLN A 32 -4.41 -35.13 33.07
CA GLN A 32 -3.52 -34.41 33.96
C GLN A 32 -3.91 -32.92 34.00
N VAL A 33 -4.02 -32.38 35.21
CA VAL A 33 -4.24 -30.94 35.45
C VAL A 33 -3.04 -30.19 34.85
N LYS A 34 -3.25 -29.48 33.74
CA LYS A 34 -2.24 -28.59 33.18
C LYS A 34 -2.28 -27.26 33.94
N PRO A 35 -1.12 -26.67 34.28
CA PRO A 35 -1.06 -25.34 34.88
C PRO A 35 -1.78 -24.33 33.99
N ALA A 36 -2.56 -23.44 34.60
CA ALA A 36 -3.17 -22.33 33.89
C ALA A 36 -2.07 -21.46 33.28
N LEU A 37 -2.21 -21.11 31.99
CA LEU A 37 -1.31 -20.19 31.33
C LEU A 37 -1.56 -18.78 31.90
N GLU A 38 -0.64 -18.26 32.70
CA GLU A 38 -0.71 -16.89 33.22
C GLU A 38 -0.40 -15.89 32.10
N MET A 39 -1.43 -15.21 31.59
CA MET A 39 -1.26 -14.03 30.74
C MET A 39 -1.30 -12.78 31.61
N ASN A 40 -0.16 -12.40 32.18
CA ASN A 40 -0.01 -11.11 32.85
C ASN A 40 0.19 -10.02 31.79
N ALA A 41 -0.89 -9.46 31.26
CA ALA A 41 -0.85 -8.28 30.41
C ALA A 41 -1.00 -7.01 31.26
N THR A 42 0.07 -6.22 31.38
CA THR A 42 0.02 -4.89 31.99
C THR A 42 -0.69 -3.94 31.02
N GLU A 43 -1.98 -3.72 31.19
CA GLU A 43 -2.75 -2.81 30.33
C GLU A 43 -2.45 -1.35 30.71
N SER A 44 -1.44 -0.78 30.06
CA SER A 44 -1.25 0.67 29.95
C SER A 44 -2.29 1.20 28.95
N SER A 45 -3.55 1.35 29.35
CA SER A 45 -4.54 1.95 28.44
C SER A 45 -4.25 3.44 28.31
N ALA A 46 -3.71 3.89 27.17
CA ALA A 46 -3.53 5.30 26.89
C ALA A 46 -4.89 6.04 27.03
N VAL A 47 -4.85 7.27 27.55
CA VAL A 47 -6.07 8.09 27.71
C VAL A 47 -6.68 8.41 26.35
N ILE A 48 -5.83 8.55 25.32
CA ILE A 48 -6.16 8.74 23.92
C ILE A 48 -5.18 7.90 23.08
N ASN A 49 -5.67 7.25 22.03
CA ASN A 49 -4.86 6.45 21.08
C ASN A 49 -5.22 6.88 19.65
N LEU A 50 -4.25 6.84 18.76
CA LEU A 50 -4.39 6.87 17.33
C LEU A 50 -4.23 5.42 16.83
N VAL A 51 -5.00 5.03 15.82
CA VAL A 51 -4.88 3.71 15.19
C VAL A 51 -4.88 3.93 13.70
N ALA A 52 -3.78 3.58 13.06
CA ALA A 52 -3.61 3.70 11.62
C ALA A 52 -3.87 2.37 10.89
N THR A 53 -4.30 2.48 9.65
CA THR A 53 -4.22 1.42 8.64
C THR A 53 -3.28 1.90 7.54
N ASP A 54 -2.63 0.95 6.85
CA ASP A 54 -1.68 1.25 5.81
C ASP A 54 -1.82 0.24 4.64
N LEU A 55 -0.94 0.33 3.64
CA LEU A 55 -0.97 -0.52 2.45
C LEU A 55 -0.70 -2.00 2.71
N PHE A 56 -0.12 -2.35 3.86
CA PHE A 56 0.38 -3.68 4.17
C PHE A 56 -0.26 -4.27 5.42
N LYS A 57 -0.87 -3.43 6.27
CA LYS A 57 -1.33 -3.75 7.62
C LYS A 57 -2.62 -2.99 7.94
N SER A 58 -3.56 -3.70 8.57
CA SER A 58 -4.81 -3.12 9.03
C SER A 58 -5.23 -3.80 10.34
N PRO A 59 -4.97 -3.19 11.52
CA PRO A 59 -4.23 -1.95 11.77
C PRO A 59 -2.71 -2.11 11.74
N VAL A 60 -1.98 -0.98 11.74
CA VAL A 60 -0.55 -0.93 12.07
C VAL A 60 -0.39 -1.26 13.57
N PRO A 61 0.51 -2.19 13.97
CA PRO A 61 0.74 -2.48 15.38
C PRO A 61 1.32 -1.28 16.13
N GLU A 62 0.88 -1.07 17.37
CA GLU A 62 1.37 -0.02 18.28
C GLU A 62 2.91 0.08 18.32
N THR A 63 3.59 -1.07 18.41
CA THR A 63 5.06 -1.14 18.45
C THR A 63 5.75 -0.67 17.16
N GLU A 64 4.99 -0.47 16.10
CA GLU A 64 5.45 -0.11 14.77
C GLU A 64 5.00 1.28 14.33
N GLU A 65 4.08 1.94 15.03
CA GLU A 65 3.48 3.22 14.61
C GLU A 65 4.50 4.34 14.44
N GLU A 66 5.54 4.37 15.27
CA GLU A 66 6.64 5.32 15.15
C GLU A 66 7.75 4.81 14.22
N ASN A 67 7.96 3.50 14.17
CA ASN A 67 8.99 2.86 13.36
C ASN A 67 8.66 1.39 13.04
N PRO A 68 8.45 1.02 11.77
CA PRO A 68 8.66 1.83 10.57
C PRO A 68 7.56 2.85 10.26
N GLY A 69 6.44 2.82 10.97
CA GLY A 69 5.24 3.61 10.68
C GLY A 69 4.34 2.99 9.62
N ALA A 70 3.28 3.72 9.29
CA ALA A 70 2.34 3.43 8.22
C ALA A 70 2.91 3.84 6.86
N PHE A 71 2.64 3.02 5.83
CA PHE A 71 2.90 3.33 4.42
C PHE A 71 1.60 3.57 3.67
N VAL A 72 1.49 4.73 3.03
CA VAL A 72 0.29 5.15 2.28
C VAL A 72 0.71 5.59 0.89
N HIS A 73 -0.20 5.53 -0.08
CA HIS A 73 0.10 6.03 -1.40
C HIS A 73 0.36 7.55 -1.37
N PHE A 74 1.34 8.00 -2.14
CA PHE A 74 1.34 9.38 -2.62
C PHE A 74 0.26 9.45 -3.70
N ASN A 75 -0.82 10.19 -3.45
CA ASN A 75 -2.06 10.19 -4.24
C ASN A 75 -1.89 10.93 -5.58
N LEU A 76 -1.13 10.33 -6.51
CA LEU A 76 -0.54 10.98 -7.68
C LEU A 76 -1.21 10.63 -9.01
N ASP A 77 -2.12 9.67 -8.98
CA ASP A 77 -3.02 9.30 -10.05
C ASP A 77 -4.26 10.23 -10.09
N ASN A 78 -5.22 9.91 -10.95
CA ASN A 78 -6.30 10.81 -11.35
C ASN A 78 -7.63 10.07 -11.37
N ASP A 79 -8.17 9.74 -10.21
CA ASP A 79 -9.33 8.87 -10.01
C ASP A 79 -10.63 9.46 -10.53
N ASN A 80 -10.75 10.80 -10.55
CA ASN A 80 -11.91 11.49 -11.11
C ASN A 80 -11.86 11.65 -12.64
N ASP A 81 -10.86 11.11 -13.31
CA ASP A 81 -10.67 11.28 -14.77
C ASP A 81 -10.68 12.75 -15.19
N SER A 82 -10.07 13.63 -14.40
CA SER A 82 -9.89 15.03 -14.79
C SER A 82 -9.14 15.14 -16.12
N ASP A 83 -9.27 16.28 -16.78
CA ASP A 83 -8.76 16.53 -18.13
C ASP A 83 -7.22 16.61 -18.23
N ASN A 84 -6.50 16.31 -17.14
CA ASN A 84 -5.04 16.31 -17.06
C ASN A 84 -4.38 17.67 -17.36
N ASN A 85 -5.15 18.77 -17.29
CA ASN A 85 -4.62 20.12 -17.47
C ASN A 85 -3.96 20.66 -16.19
N ASP A 86 -4.33 20.10 -15.03
CA ASP A 86 -3.71 20.41 -13.75
C ASP A 86 -2.53 19.48 -13.46
N GLY A 87 -1.60 19.97 -12.64
CA GLY A 87 -0.45 19.20 -12.16
C GLY A 87 0.83 19.33 -12.97
N ALA A 88 1.85 18.60 -12.51
CA ALA A 88 3.13 18.56 -13.19
C ALA A 88 3.04 17.63 -14.42
N PRO A 89 3.85 17.83 -15.47
CA PRO A 89 3.85 16.94 -16.64
C PRO A 89 4.03 15.44 -16.31
N LYS A 90 4.67 15.14 -15.17
CA LYS A 90 4.89 13.78 -14.67
C LYS A 90 3.66 13.20 -13.93
N HIS A 91 2.84 14.06 -13.32
CA HIS A 91 1.66 13.71 -12.52
C HIS A 91 0.44 14.50 -13.01
N PRO A 92 0.05 14.32 -14.29
CA PRO A 92 -1.08 15.05 -14.84
C PRO A 92 -2.38 14.64 -14.13
N GLY A 93 -3.13 15.61 -13.65
CA GLY A 93 -4.40 15.38 -12.95
C GLY A 93 -4.26 14.75 -11.56
N GLY A 94 -3.05 14.74 -10.99
CA GLY A 94 -2.75 14.12 -9.70
C GLY A 94 -3.71 14.55 -8.58
N ASP A 95 -4.31 13.58 -7.92
CA ASP A 95 -5.42 13.77 -7.00
C ASP A 95 -5.03 14.50 -5.70
N TYR A 96 -3.75 14.52 -5.35
CA TYR A 96 -3.18 15.38 -4.31
C TYR A 96 -3.33 16.89 -4.61
N ILE A 97 -3.62 17.26 -5.86
CA ILE A 97 -3.79 18.66 -6.29
C ILE A 97 -5.22 19.12 -5.99
N ALA A 98 -6.19 18.20 -6.05
CA ALA A 98 -7.59 18.51 -5.81
C ALA A 98 -7.74 19.21 -4.44
N ASN A 99 -8.23 20.43 -4.48
CA ASN A 99 -8.57 21.27 -3.32
C ASN A 99 -9.97 21.86 -3.58
N GLU A 100 -10.43 22.78 -2.73
CA GLU A 100 -11.75 23.41 -2.79
C GLU A 100 -12.18 23.97 -4.16
N THR A 101 -11.26 24.21 -5.11
CA THR A 101 -11.60 24.65 -6.48
C THR A 101 -11.86 23.52 -7.47
N HIS A 102 -11.55 22.28 -7.09
CA HIS A 102 -11.75 21.09 -7.89
C HIS A 102 -12.97 20.34 -7.33
N GLY A 103 -13.79 19.77 -8.21
CA GLY A 103 -14.95 18.98 -7.80
C GLY A 103 -14.56 17.84 -6.85
N PRO A 104 -15.52 17.27 -6.10
CA PRO A 104 -15.24 16.16 -5.22
C PRO A 104 -14.58 15.00 -5.98
N VAL A 105 -13.56 14.38 -5.38
CA VAL A 105 -12.96 13.17 -5.94
C VAL A 105 -13.68 11.97 -5.35
N THR A 106 -14.32 11.20 -6.22
CA THR A 106 -15.06 9.98 -5.87
C THR A 106 -14.31 8.76 -6.35
N GLY A 107 -14.36 7.67 -5.60
CA GLY A 107 -13.72 6.41 -5.99
C GLY A 107 -12.27 6.25 -5.55
N GLU A 108 -11.78 7.15 -4.68
CA GLU A 108 -10.44 7.13 -4.10
C GLU A 108 -10.06 5.76 -3.50
N ASP A 109 -8.96 5.20 -3.97
CA ASP A 109 -8.39 3.95 -3.43
C ASP A 109 -7.04 4.12 -2.70
N ASP A 110 -6.46 5.31 -2.78
CA ASP A 110 -5.18 5.66 -2.15
C ASP A 110 -5.28 5.98 -0.66
N LEU A 111 -6.42 6.52 -0.23
CA LEU A 111 -6.61 6.96 1.16
C LEU A 111 -6.55 5.78 2.12
N LYS A 112 -5.92 6.00 3.28
CA LYS A 112 -5.86 5.01 4.35
C LYS A 112 -6.44 5.55 5.65
N ARG A 113 -7.16 4.69 6.35
CA ARG A 113 -7.96 5.08 7.50
C ARG A 113 -7.09 5.31 8.73
N ALA A 114 -7.43 6.32 9.51
CA ALA A 114 -6.97 6.52 10.88
C ALA A 114 -8.17 6.67 11.83
N LYS A 115 -7.98 6.32 13.09
CA LYS A 115 -9.02 6.43 14.13
C LYS A 115 -8.41 6.94 15.43
N ILE A 116 -9.14 7.77 16.13
CA ILE A 116 -8.83 8.24 17.48
C ILE A 116 -9.76 7.53 18.45
N PHE A 117 -9.18 6.87 19.45
CA PHE A 117 -9.87 6.20 20.53
C PHE A 117 -9.58 6.89 21.87
N PHE A 118 -10.55 6.84 22.77
CA PHE A 118 -10.39 7.28 24.16
C PHE A 118 -10.45 6.06 25.09
N GLY A 119 -9.50 5.96 26.01
CA GLY A 119 -9.33 4.84 26.93
C GLY A 119 -10.34 4.78 28.09
N ARG A 120 -10.60 3.54 28.55
CA ARG A 120 -11.51 3.04 29.61
C ARG A 120 -13.03 3.16 29.44
N GLN A 121 -13.57 4.09 28.66
CA GLN A 121 -15.03 4.18 28.47
C GLN A 121 -15.42 3.85 27.02
N LEU A 122 -15.94 2.65 26.78
CA LEU A 122 -16.67 2.16 25.58
C LEU A 122 -17.07 3.27 24.57
N GLY A 123 -16.11 3.82 23.81
CA GLY A 123 -16.34 4.87 22.81
C GLY A 123 -16.96 6.19 23.30
N ARG A 124 -17.14 6.43 24.61
CA ARG A 124 -17.75 7.68 25.11
C ARG A 124 -16.71 8.79 25.22
N LEU A 125 -17.00 9.91 24.58
CA LEU A 125 -16.18 11.11 24.68
C LEU A 125 -16.27 11.73 26.08
N PRO A 126 -15.17 12.27 26.62
CA PRO A 126 -15.22 13.16 27.77
C PRO A 126 -16.16 14.34 27.53
N ASN A 127 -16.81 14.82 28.59
CA ASN A 127 -17.65 16.02 28.56
C ASN A 127 -16.87 17.32 28.78
N GLU A 128 -15.56 17.23 28.98
CA GLU A 128 -14.65 18.32 29.28
C GLU A 128 -13.27 18.03 28.68
N GLY A 129 -12.45 19.06 28.59
CA GLY A 129 -11.09 18.96 28.09
C GLY A 129 -10.99 19.38 26.63
N LYS A 130 -9.82 19.18 26.04
CA LYS A 130 -9.50 19.68 24.71
C LYS A 130 -8.75 18.63 23.92
N VAL A 131 -9.14 18.40 22.66
CA VAL A 131 -8.42 17.51 21.73
C VAL A 131 -7.71 18.36 20.70
N VAL A 132 -6.45 18.03 20.44
CA VAL A 132 -5.65 18.65 19.37
C VAL A 132 -5.24 17.54 18.43
N LEU A 133 -5.56 17.68 17.15
CA LEU A 133 -5.05 16.82 16.06
C LEU A 133 -4.11 17.66 15.21
N ARG A 134 -2.89 17.17 14.97
CA ARG A 134 -1.85 17.89 14.23
C ARG A 134 -1.16 17.00 13.21
N VAL A 135 -0.74 17.60 12.11
CA VAL A 135 0.22 17.03 11.16
C VAL A 135 1.55 17.77 11.26
N THR A 136 2.63 17.03 11.49
CA THR A 136 3.99 17.57 11.58
C THR A 136 4.88 16.93 10.53
N LEU A 137 5.50 17.74 9.66
CA LEU A 137 6.44 17.25 8.64
C LEU A 137 7.74 16.77 9.28
N ILE A 138 8.18 15.58 8.91
CA ILE A 138 9.46 14.98 9.33
C ILE A 138 10.52 15.17 8.25
N SER A 139 10.14 14.89 6.99
CA SER A 139 11.02 15.04 5.82
C SER A 139 10.19 15.26 4.57
N GLY A 140 10.72 16.01 3.60
CA GLY A 140 10.03 16.40 2.38
C GLY A 140 9.74 17.90 2.36
N SER A 141 8.82 18.32 1.50
CA SER A 141 8.37 19.70 1.32
C SER A 141 6.87 19.88 1.54
N ARG A 142 6.08 18.80 1.47
CA ARG A 142 4.62 18.82 1.63
C ARG A 142 4.13 17.90 2.73
N HIS A 143 3.15 18.39 3.47
CA HIS A 143 2.50 17.66 4.56
C HIS A 143 1.49 16.65 4.00
N MET A 144 1.09 15.68 4.83
CA MET A 144 -0.08 14.85 4.54
C MET A 144 -1.37 15.69 4.62
N ARG A 145 -2.45 15.17 4.04
CA ARG A 145 -3.81 15.70 4.27
C ARG A 145 -4.67 14.70 5.01
N VAL A 146 -5.60 15.23 5.80
CA VAL A 146 -6.57 14.42 6.55
C VAL A 146 -7.98 14.86 6.22
N TRP A 147 -8.79 13.88 5.85
CA TRP A 147 -10.20 14.02 5.47
C TRP A 147 -11.10 13.27 6.45
N LYS A 148 -12.38 13.66 6.55
CA LYS A 148 -13.38 12.97 7.37
C LYS A 148 -14.22 11.93 6.59
N ASN A 149 -13.93 11.76 5.31
CA ASN A 149 -14.64 10.91 4.36
C ASN A 149 -13.63 10.39 3.32
N PRO A 150 -13.80 9.17 2.77
CA PRO A 150 -12.99 8.72 1.62
C PRO A 150 -13.22 9.56 0.36
N GLU A 151 -14.37 10.21 0.21
CA GLU A 151 -14.63 11.19 -0.86
C GLU A 151 -14.04 12.55 -0.48
N LYS A 152 -13.13 13.05 -1.32
CA LYS A 152 -12.48 14.35 -1.10
C LYS A 152 -13.37 15.50 -1.55
N GLY A 153 -13.07 16.70 -1.07
CA GLY A 153 -13.70 17.94 -1.51
C GLY A 153 -14.29 18.77 -0.37
N ALA A 154 -14.82 19.93 -0.75
CA ALA A 154 -15.29 20.95 0.17
C ALA A 154 -16.24 20.39 1.23
N GLY A 155 -15.92 20.65 2.50
CA GLY A 155 -16.70 20.19 3.64
C GLY A 155 -16.23 18.86 4.22
N ASN A 156 -15.30 18.13 3.59
CA ASN A 156 -14.69 16.92 4.16
C ASN A 156 -13.31 17.16 4.80
N ASP A 157 -12.78 18.37 4.71
CA ASP A 157 -11.49 18.76 5.24
C ASP A 157 -11.40 18.65 6.77
N VAL A 158 -10.36 17.98 7.24
CA VAL A 158 -9.96 18.00 8.67
C VAL A 158 -8.66 18.77 8.83
N LEU A 159 -7.60 18.32 8.16
CA LEU A 159 -6.28 18.95 8.13
C LEU A 159 -5.79 19.03 6.68
N VAL A 160 -6.47 19.84 5.87
CA VAL A 160 -6.15 20.04 4.44
C VAL A 160 -5.50 21.41 4.23
N THR A 161 -6.20 22.47 4.63
CA THR A 161 -5.75 23.86 4.57
C THR A 161 -5.08 24.34 5.86
N VAL A 162 -5.20 23.54 6.93
CA VAL A 162 -4.60 23.78 8.25
C VAL A 162 -3.80 22.56 8.70
N GLN A 163 -2.77 22.79 9.51
CA GLN A 163 -1.91 21.71 10.03
C GLN A 163 -2.31 21.25 11.44
N GLU A 164 -3.17 22.01 12.11
CA GLU A 164 -3.66 21.71 13.44
C GLU A 164 -5.14 22.06 13.53
N LYS A 165 -5.89 21.22 14.23
CA LYS A 165 -7.30 21.46 14.56
C LYS A 165 -7.56 21.08 16.00
N GLU A 166 -8.34 21.91 16.66
CA GLU A 166 -8.65 21.80 18.08
C GLU A 166 -10.16 21.67 18.29
N TRP A 167 -10.55 20.87 19.28
CA TRP A 167 -11.92 20.77 19.76
C TRP A 167 -11.96 20.92 21.28
N ASP A 168 -12.69 21.92 21.78
CA ASP A 168 -13.06 21.99 23.19
C ASP A 168 -14.22 21.04 23.46
N LEU A 169 -13.95 19.94 24.15
CA LEU A 169 -14.96 18.93 24.49
C LEU A 169 -15.96 19.42 25.54
N SER A 170 -15.73 20.57 26.17
CA SER A 170 -16.68 21.21 27.07
C SER A 170 -17.84 21.87 26.30
N ASP A 171 -17.57 22.31 25.07
CA ASP A 171 -18.57 22.80 24.12
C ASP A 171 -19.30 21.62 23.46
N PRO A 172 -20.63 21.45 23.67
CA PRO A 172 -21.39 20.36 23.09
C PRO A 172 -21.32 20.29 21.55
N VAL A 173 -21.23 21.42 20.86
CA VAL A 173 -21.18 21.49 19.39
C VAL A 173 -19.84 20.96 18.88
N GLN A 174 -18.74 21.41 19.48
CA GLN A 174 -17.41 20.93 19.12
C GLN A 174 -17.20 19.46 19.50
N ARG A 175 -17.70 19.04 20.67
CA ARG A 175 -17.70 17.62 21.09
C ARG A 175 -18.45 16.73 20.10
N GLN A 176 -19.61 17.17 19.62
CA GLN A 176 -20.37 16.45 18.60
C GLN A 176 -19.61 16.38 17.28
N ALA A 177 -19.02 17.49 16.83
CA ALA A 177 -18.21 17.54 15.61
C ALA A 177 -17.00 16.59 15.68
N PHE A 178 -16.28 16.57 16.81
CA PHE A 178 -15.19 15.61 17.04
C PHE A 178 -15.68 14.16 17.01
N GLY A 179 -16.83 13.89 17.64
CA GLY A 179 -17.45 12.56 17.66
C GLY A 179 -17.76 11.99 16.27
N GLN A 180 -18.09 12.84 15.30
CA GLN A 180 -18.36 12.44 13.91
C GLN A 180 -17.10 12.05 13.14
N ILE A 181 -15.94 12.63 13.47
CA ILE A 181 -14.71 12.42 12.70
C ILE A 181 -13.75 11.42 13.33
N LYS A 182 -13.80 11.21 14.66
CA LYS A 182 -12.78 10.44 15.40
C LYS A 182 -12.61 9.01 14.87
N GLU A 183 -13.63 8.42 14.24
CA GLU A 183 -13.55 7.07 13.66
C GLU A 183 -13.40 7.07 12.14
N ASN A 184 -13.41 8.23 11.50
CA ASN A 184 -13.53 8.41 10.06
C ASN A 184 -12.46 9.35 9.52
N LEU A 185 -11.23 9.26 10.03
CA LEU A 185 -10.11 9.98 9.44
C LEU A 185 -9.55 9.19 8.25
N TRP A 186 -9.24 9.89 7.18
CA TRP A 186 -8.64 9.33 5.96
C TRP A 186 -7.41 10.16 5.60
N VAL A 187 -6.29 9.48 5.42
CA VAL A 187 -4.97 10.07 5.21
C VAL A 187 -4.53 9.82 3.78
N GLU A 188 -4.02 10.87 3.14
CA GLU A 188 -3.35 10.80 1.84
C GLU A 188 -1.97 11.45 1.86
N GLY A 189 -1.08 11.00 0.98
CA GLY A 189 0.21 11.64 0.72
C GLY A 189 0.13 12.70 -0.36
N MET A 190 0.92 13.78 -0.20
CA MET A 190 1.04 14.86 -1.20
C MET A 190 2.40 14.91 -1.92
N GLU A 191 3.33 14.04 -1.54
CA GLU A 191 4.68 14.01 -2.09
C GLU A 191 5.32 12.64 -1.87
N TYR A 192 6.02 12.15 -2.90
CA TYR A 192 6.75 10.90 -2.84
C TYR A 192 7.87 10.94 -1.77
N ASN A 193 7.97 9.89 -0.95
CA ASN A 193 8.98 9.71 0.11
C ASN A 193 9.00 10.84 1.17
N SER A 194 7.97 11.69 1.21
CA SER A 194 7.78 12.56 2.37
C SER A 194 7.30 11.74 3.56
N LYS A 195 7.59 12.25 4.76
CA LYS A 195 7.26 11.60 6.04
C LYS A 195 6.63 12.62 6.95
N CYS A 196 5.55 12.25 7.60
CA CYS A 196 4.81 13.12 8.51
C CYS A 196 4.37 12.35 9.76
N TRP A 197 4.27 13.05 10.89
CA TRP A 197 3.52 12.59 12.03
C TRP A 197 2.06 13.00 11.88
N LEU A 198 1.14 12.09 12.17
CA LEU A 198 -0.21 12.44 12.60
C LEU A 198 -0.23 12.29 14.13
N GLU A 199 -0.50 13.37 14.83
CA GLU A 199 -0.37 13.46 16.29
C GLU A 199 -1.72 13.83 16.90
N VAL A 200 -2.06 13.20 18.01
CA VAL A 200 -3.25 13.54 18.79
C VAL A 200 -2.89 13.78 20.24
N GLU A 201 -3.38 14.87 20.82
CA GLU A 201 -3.23 15.20 22.24
C GLU A 201 -4.60 15.38 22.88
N TYR A 202 -4.75 14.91 24.11
CA TYR A 202 -5.86 15.26 25.00
C TYR A 202 -5.35 16.09 26.16
N LYS A 203 -5.97 17.26 26.36
CA LYS A 203 -5.59 18.26 27.37
C LYS A 203 -6.70 18.46 28.39
N LYS A 204 -6.32 18.69 29.64
CA LYS A 204 -7.22 19.11 30.72
C LYS A 204 -6.71 20.38 31.39
N GLN A 205 -7.62 21.13 32.01
CA GLN A 205 -7.22 22.26 32.85
C GLN A 205 -6.73 21.77 34.21
N VAL A 206 -5.53 22.20 34.59
CA VAL A 206 -4.95 22.00 35.92
C VAL A 206 -4.44 23.35 36.39
N GLY A 207 -5.00 23.89 37.48
CA GLY A 207 -4.63 25.22 37.98
C GLY A 207 -4.88 26.36 36.98
N GLY A 208 -5.91 26.24 36.13
CA GLY A 208 -6.22 27.22 35.09
C GLY A 208 -5.33 27.16 33.84
N GLN A 209 -4.42 26.18 33.75
CA GLN A 209 -3.54 25.97 32.59
C GLN A 209 -3.89 24.66 31.88
N TRP A 210 -3.85 24.66 30.55
CA TRP A 210 -4.03 23.44 29.76
C TRP A 210 -2.78 22.56 29.82
N GLN A 211 -2.94 21.32 30.26
CA GLN A 211 -1.87 20.32 30.33
C GLN A 211 -2.25 19.08 29.53
N VAL A 212 -1.29 18.52 28.77
CA VAL A 212 -1.46 17.24 28.08
C VAL A 212 -1.54 16.13 29.10
N VAL A 213 -2.63 15.36 29.08
CA VAL A 213 -2.87 14.21 29.97
C VAL A 213 -2.87 12.88 29.22
N GLY A 214 -2.81 12.93 27.89
CA GLY A 214 -2.61 11.78 27.01
C GLY A 214 -2.25 12.27 25.62
N SER A 215 -1.42 11.51 24.92
CA SER A 215 -1.03 11.79 23.54
C SER A 215 -0.68 10.52 22.84
N ASP A 216 -0.82 10.52 21.53
CA ASP A 216 -0.37 9.44 20.66
C ASP A 216 0.01 9.98 19.27
N LYS A 217 0.82 9.24 18.52
CA LYS A 217 1.27 9.66 17.19
C LYS A 217 1.62 8.46 16.30
N VAL A 218 1.32 8.60 15.01
CA VAL A 218 1.70 7.64 13.99
C VAL A 218 2.56 8.32 12.93
N LYS A 219 3.67 7.68 12.55
CA LYS A 219 4.48 8.09 11.41
C LYS A 219 3.85 7.57 10.14
N TYR A 220 3.65 8.45 9.16
CA TYR A 220 3.25 8.09 7.81
C TYR A 220 4.41 8.33 6.84
N THR A 221 4.62 7.39 5.93
CA THR A 221 5.56 7.48 4.81
C THR A 221 4.82 7.26 3.50
N PHE A 222 5.02 8.15 2.53
CA PHE A 222 4.27 8.11 1.27
C PHE A 222 5.07 7.45 0.15
N ILE A 223 4.47 6.47 -0.51
CA ILE A 223 5.12 5.66 -1.55
C ILE A 223 4.28 5.61 -2.81
N ALA A 224 4.94 5.52 -3.97
CA ALA A 224 4.30 5.33 -5.26
C ALA A 224 5.31 4.83 -6.30
N ALA A 225 4.81 4.47 -7.48
CA ALA A 225 5.60 4.22 -8.67
C ALA A 225 5.85 5.55 -9.39
N ASP A 226 6.96 6.19 -9.02
CA ASP A 226 7.29 7.53 -9.45
C ASP A 226 8.59 7.60 -10.29
N CYS A 227 8.95 6.55 -11.02
CA CYS A 227 10.05 6.67 -11.98
C CYS A 227 9.62 7.26 -13.32
N GLY A 228 8.40 6.94 -13.74
CA GLY A 228 7.82 7.32 -15.01
C GLY A 228 6.83 8.46 -14.88
N ASN A 229 6.11 8.70 -15.97
CA ASN A 229 4.94 9.57 -15.98
C ASN A 229 3.70 8.77 -15.60
N GLN A 230 2.79 9.38 -14.84
CA GLN A 230 1.48 8.79 -14.65
C GLN A 230 0.70 8.72 -15.95
N PRO A 231 -0.06 7.62 -16.16
CA PRO A 231 -0.80 7.42 -17.38
C PRO A 231 -1.90 8.46 -17.52
N ARG A 232 -2.04 8.98 -18.74
CA ARG A 232 -3.09 9.96 -19.05
C ARG A 232 -4.48 9.32 -19.15
N THR A 233 -5.51 10.04 -18.72
CA THR A 233 -6.93 9.68 -18.68
C THR A 233 -7.68 10.29 -19.86
N ASP A 234 -7.30 11.51 -20.25
CA ASP A 234 -7.88 12.32 -21.34
C ASP A 234 -7.66 11.77 -22.75
N ASN A 235 -6.79 10.78 -22.93
CA ASN A 235 -6.49 10.17 -24.24
C ASN A 235 -6.65 8.64 -24.26
N GLY A 236 -7.27 8.06 -23.22
CA GLY A 236 -7.48 6.61 -23.10
C GLY A 236 -6.22 5.78 -22.79
N GLN A 237 -5.07 6.41 -22.53
CA GLN A 237 -3.82 5.69 -22.23
C GLN A 237 -3.96 4.82 -20.97
N ARG A 238 -4.50 5.36 -19.87
CA ARG A 238 -4.73 4.59 -18.63
C ARG A 238 -5.70 3.44 -18.86
N GLN A 239 -6.86 3.74 -19.44
CA GLN A 239 -7.92 2.75 -19.70
C GLN A 239 -7.41 1.58 -20.56
N ARG A 240 -6.57 1.86 -21.57
CA ARG A 240 -5.97 0.83 -22.41
C ARG A 240 -5.14 -0.17 -21.60
N PHE A 241 -4.35 0.30 -20.65
CA PHE A 241 -3.55 -0.56 -19.78
C PHE A 241 -4.41 -1.28 -18.73
N GLU A 242 -5.33 -0.60 -18.07
CA GLU A 242 -6.21 -1.21 -17.04
C GLU A 242 -7.12 -2.30 -17.65
N ASN A 243 -7.57 -2.14 -18.89
CA ASN A 243 -8.34 -3.17 -19.60
C ASN A 243 -7.50 -4.41 -19.93
N ALA A 244 -6.24 -4.22 -20.35
CA ALA A 244 -5.34 -5.32 -20.69
C ALA A 244 -4.79 -6.03 -19.44
N PHE A 245 -4.58 -5.27 -18.35
CA PHE A 245 -3.97 -5.71 -17.12
C PHE A 245 -4.81 -5.26 -15.92
N PRO A 246 -5.89 -6.01 -15.61
CA PRO A 246 -6.88 -5.60 -14.59
C PRO A 246 -6.34 -5.61 -13.15
N ASN A 247 -5.12 -6.11 -12.94
CA ASN A 247 -4.45 -6.12 -11.63
C ASN A 247 -3.52 -4.92 -11.42
N LEU A 248 -3.46 -3.98 -12.37
CA LEU A 248 -2.76 -2.71 -12.17
C LEU A 248 -3.45 -1.90 -11.08
N VAL A 249 -2.66 -1.41 -10.11
CA VAL A 249 -3.08 -0.50 -9.05
C VAL A 249 -2.40 0.83 -9.32
N ARG A 250 -3.19 1.87 -9.57
CA ARG A 250 -2.80 3.13 -10.20
C ARG A 250 -1.51 3.74 -9.66
N CYS A 251 -1.47 4.16 -8.40
CA CYS A 251 -0.27 4.70 -7.74
C CYS A 251 0.95 3.74 -7.67
N GLU A 252 0.83 2.50 -8.15
CA GLU A 252 1.86 1.47 -8.11
C GLU A 252 2.44 1.10 -9.50
N TRP A 253 2.05 1.82 -10.56
CA TRP A 253 2.69 1.75 -11.87
C TRP A 253 2.89 3.13 -12.51
N SER A 254 3.80 3.21 -13.48
CA SER A 254 3.99 4.43 -14.29
C SER A 254 4.65 4.14 -15.62
N ILE A 255 4.55 5.07 -16.57
CA ILE A 255 5.09 4.95 -17.92
C ILE A 255 6.53 5.42 -17.96
N THR A 256 7.45 4.51 -18.28
CA THR A 256 8.90 4.72 -18.23
C THR A 256 9.56 4.79 -19.61
N GLY A 257 8.80 4.61 -20.68
CA GLY A 257 9.31 4.72 -22.04
C GLY A 257 8.22 4.78 -23.09
N GLU A 258 8.56 5.32 -24.25
CA GLU A 258 7.62 5.56 -25.34
C GLU A 258 7.09 4.27 -25.98
N ALA A 259 5.92 4.38 -26.59
CA ALA A 259 5.37 3.33 -27.44
C ALA A 259 6.18 3.21 -28.73
N THR A 260 6.60 1.99 -29.05
CA THR A 260 7.39 1.70 -30.25
C THR A 260 7.31 0.23 -30.64
N PRO A 261 7.21 -0.11 -31.93
CA PRO A 261 7.29 -1.49 -32.41
C PRO A 261 8.72 -1.98 -32.63
N THR A 262 9.75 -1.16 -32.35
CA THR A 262 11.15 -1.50 -32.66
C THR A 262 11.68 -2.69 -31.85
N TYR A 263 11.17 -2.91 -30.64
CA TYR A 263 11.59 -4.00 -29.76
C TYR A 263 10.43 -4.41 -28.83
N ASN A 264 10.46 -5.66 -28.38
CA ASN A 264 9.43 -6.26 -27.52
C ASN A 264 9.95 -6.57 -26.10
N CYS A 265 9.15 -7.32 -25.34
CA CYS A 265 9.43 -7.72 -23.97
C CYS A 265 10.67 -8.62 -23.84
N PHE A 266 10.88 -9.58 -24.74
CA PHE A 266 12.06 -10.45 -24.72
C PHE A 266 13.34 -9.66 -25.00
N ALA A 267 13.34 -8.79 -26.01
CA ALA A 267 14.44 -7.86 -26.25
C ALA A 267 14.69 -6.92 -25.06
N TRP A 268 13.64 -6.33 -24.50
CA TRP A 268 13.77 -5.43 -23.34
C TRP A 268 14.33 -6.13 -22.10
N SER A 269 13.98 -7.40 -21.88
CA SER A 269 14.43 -8.18 -20.72
C SER A 269 15.96 -8.28 -20.62
N ILE A 270 16.66 -8.24 -21.75
CA ILE A 270 18.13 -8.21 -21.84
C ILE A 270 18.70 -6.81 -22.12
N GLY A 271 17.85 -5.79 -22.23
CA GLY A 271 18.25 -4.39 -22.46
C GLY A 271 18.45 -4.00 -23.92
N VAL A 272 17.94 -4.80 -24.87
CA VAL A 272 17.97 -4.50 -26.30
C VAL A 272 16.77 -3.62 -26.66
N THR A 273 17.02 -2.51 -27.37
CA THR A 273 16.00 -1.51 -27.74
C THR A 273 15.94 -1.20 -29.24
N ASN A 274 16.70 -1.93 -30.06
CA ASN A 274 16.87 -1.64 -31.48
C ASN A 274 16.43 -2.80 -32.40
N GLN A 275 15.89 -3.89 -31.85
CA GLN A 275 15.36 -5.01 -32.61
C GLN A 275 14.28 -5.76 -31.83
N TRP A 276 13.37 -6.37 -32.57
CA TRP A 276 12.37 -7.30 -32.04
C TRP A 276 13.03 -8.68 -31.91
N ILE A 277 12.83 -9.36 -30.77
CA ILE A 277 13.35 -10.71 -30.53
C ILE A 277 12.15 -11.60 -30.24
N ASP A 278 11.90 -12.58 -31.10
CA ASP A 278 10.82 -13.54 -30.90
C ASP A 278 11.37 -14.94 -31.18
N TRP A 279 11.37 -15.33 -32.46
CA TRP A 279 11.84 -16.65 -32.87
C TRP A 279 13.36 -16.85 -32.72
N GLU A 280 14.12 -15.77 -32.57
CA GLU A 280 15.55 -15.85 -32.31
C GLU A 280 15.86 -16.54 -30.98
N VAL A 281 14.94 -16.49 -30.00
CA VAL A 281 15.08 -17.20 -28.70
C VAL A 281 15.39 -18.68 -28.91
N ASP A 282 14.68 -19.34 -29.83
CA ASP A 282 14.95 -20.72 -30.25
C ASP A 282 16.01 -20.76 -31.35
N SER A 283 15.76 -20.12 -32.50
CA SER A 283 16.57 -20.35 -33.70
C SER A 283 18.04 -19.89 -33.62
N VAL A 284 18.36 -18.92 -32.74
CA VAL A 284 19.71 -18.38 -32.58
C VAL A 284 20.36 -18.86 -31.28
N TRP A 285 19.59 -18.91 -30.18
CA TRP A 285 20.12 -19.20 -28.85
C TRP A 285 19.64 -20.51 -28.22
N GLY A 286 18.50 -21.04 -28.68
CA GLY A 286 17.93 -22.32 -28.24
C GLY A 286 18.49 -23.50 -29.04
N ASP A 287 17.67 -24.54 -29.22
CA ASP A 287 18.06 -25.74 -29.96
C ASP A 287 17.61 -25.76 -31.43
N ASN A 288 16.86 -24.75 -31.86
CA ASN A 288 16.38 -24.55 -33.23
C ASN A 288 15.53 -25.74 -33.71
N ASP A 289 14.67 -26.26 -32.84
CA ASP A 289 13.72 -27.33 -33.17
C ASP A 289 12.37 -26.80 -33.70
N GLY A 290 12.17 -25.48 -33.70
CA GLY A 290 10.93 -24.84 -34.15
C GLY A 290 9.83 -24.84 -33.09
N THR A 291 10.19 -25.07 -31.82
CA THR A 291 9.32 -24.98 -30.65
C THR A 291 9.90 -23.99 -29.65
N LEU A 292 9.09 -23.09 -29.13
CA LEU A 292 9.51 -22.14 -28.10
C LEU A 292 9.21 -22.72 -26.72
N GLU A 293 10.23 -23.24 -26.06
CA GLU A 293 10.16 -23.88 -24.76
C GLU A 293 11.03 -23.16 -23.73
N SER A 294 10.86 -23.53 -22.47
CA SER A 294 11.59 -22.85 -21.40
C SER A 294 13.09 -23.19 -21.37
N THR A 295 13.51 -24.26 -22.04
CA THR A 295 14.92 -24.59 -22.30
C THR A 295 15.57 -23.58 -23.26
N ASP A 296 14.85 -23.06 -24.25
CA ASP A 296 15.36 -22.03 -25.16
C ASP A 296 15.55 -20.72 -24.43
N PHE A 297 14.60 -20.35 -23.58
CA PHE A 297 14.76 -19.19 -22.71
C PHE A 297 15.91 -19.36 -21.71
N ASP A 298 16.15 -20.58 -21.19
CA ASP A 298 17.33 -20.83 -20.36
C ASP A 298 18.63 -20.58 -21.11
N ALA A 299 18.73 -21.09 -22.35
CA ALA A 299 19.90 -20.89 -23.20
C ALA A 299 20.08 -19.43 -23.62
N PHE A 300 19.01 -18.76 -24.04
CA PHE A 300 18.94 -17.33 -24.33
C PHE A 300 19.45 -16.50 -23.14
N TYR A 301 18.85 -16.66 -21.96
CA TYR A 301 19.27 -15.88 -20.80
C TYR A 301 20.67 -16.23 -20.31
N GLN A 302 21.09 -17.49 -20.44
CA GLN A 302 22.46 -17.90 -20.16
C GLN A 302 23.47 -17.22 -21.08
N HIS A 303 23.16 -17.09 -22.38
CA HIS A 303 23.99 -16.36 -23.34
C HIS A 303 24.19 -14.89 -22.91
N PHE A 304 23.16 -14.26 -22.37
CA PHE A 304 23.22 -12.88 -21.86
C PHE A 304 23.73 -12.74 -20.41
N GLY A 305 24.31 -13.82 -19.86
CA GLY A 305 24.97 -13.79 -18.55
C GLY A 305 24.00 -13.86 -17.37
N TYR A 306 22.84 -14.48 -17.54
CA TYR A 306 21.90 -14.77 -16.46
C TYR A 306 21.87 -16.27 -16.15
N VAL A 307 21.37 -16.61 -14.96
CA VAL A 307 21.15 -17.99 -14.52
C VAL A 307 19.80 -18.08 -13.82
N ARG A 308 19.18 -19.26 -13.82
CA ARG A 308 17.91 -19.47 -13.12
C ARG A 308 18.03 -19.18 -11.62
N THR A 309 16.95 -18.63 -11.06
CA THR A 309 16.77 -18.50 -9.62
C THR A 309 15.34 -18.88 -9.25
N THR A 310 15.15 -19.34 -8.02
CA THR A 310 13.82 -19.51 -7.41
C THR A 310 13.52 -18.40 -6.40
N ASN A 311 14.53 -17.62 -6.01
CA ASN A 311 14.38 -16.49 -5.11
C ASN A 311 14.01 -15.24 -5.90
N ILE A 312 12.78 -14.76 -5.73
CA ILE A 312 12.28 -13.54 -6.37
C ILE A 312 13.07 -12.29 -5.97
N ALA A 313 13.62 -12.25 -4.75
CA ALA A 313 14.40 -11.10 -4.30
C ALA A 313 15.69 -10.91 -5.13
N ASP A 314 16.20 -12.00 -5.71
CA ASP A 314 17.39 -12.00 -6.57
C ASP A 314 17.04 -11.89 -8.06
N ALA A 315 15.76 -11.95 -8.43
CA ALA A 315 15.36 -12.03 -9.82
C ALA A 315 15.57 -10.69 -10.55
N ASP A 316 16.38 -10.73 -11.61
CA ASP A 316 16.56 -9.65 -12.57
C ASP A 316 15.59 -9.74 -13.75
N ILE A 317 15.05 -10.93 -14.02
CA ILE A 317 14.12 -11.18 -15.12
C ILE A 317 12.99 -12.09 -14.64
N LEU A 318 11.77 -11.79 -15.05
CA LEU A 318 10.59 -12.65 -14.90
C LEU A 318 10.10 -13.07 -16.28
N LEU A 319 9.76 -14.34 -16.44
CA LEU A 319 8.95 -14.83 -17.55
C LEU A 319 7.54 -15.13 -17.07
N TYR A 320 6.59 -14.82 -17.94
CA TYR A 320 5.18 -15.09 -17.77
C TYR A 320 4.73 -16.15 -18.75
N ARG A 321 3.70 -16.89 -18.36
CA ARG A 321 3.00 -17.82 -19.24
C ARG A 321 1.50 -17.77 -19.02
N ASP A 322 0.76 -18.00 -20.09
CA ASP A 322 -0.67 -18.22 -20.08
C ASP A 322 -0.99 -19.59 -20.71
N PRO A 323 -1.58 -20.54 -19.96
CA PRO A 323 -2.06 -21.79 -20.51
C PRO A 323 -3.03 -21.65 -21.69
N SER A 324 -3.73 -20.51 -21.83
CA SER A 324 -4.60 -20.23 -22.97
C SER A 324 -3.83 -20.03 -24.29
N GLN A 325 -2.53 -19.73 -24.21
CA GLN A 325 -1.64 -19.47 -25.34
C GLN A 325 -0.82 -20.69 -25.77
N VAL A 326 -1.10 -21.87 -25.19
CA VAL A 326 -0.42 -23.11 -25.54
C VAL A 326 -0.73 -23.48 -27.00
N SER A 327 0.32 -23.75 -27.76
CA SER A 327 0.24 -24.19 -29.15
C SER A 327 1.36 -25.19 -29.47
N THR A 328 1.36 -25.75 -30.68
CA THR A 328 2.42 -26.70 -31.11
C THR A 328 3.80 -26.08 -31.15
N ILE A 329 3.90 -24.76 -31.36
CA ILE A 329 5.17 -24.02 -31.43
C ILE A 329 5.48 -23.26 -30.13
N ASN A 330 4.59 -23.30 -29.14
CA ASN A 330 4.77 -22.69 -27.82
C ASN A 330 3.99 -23.54 -26.79
N PRO A 331 4.48 -24.76 -26.48
CA PRO A 331 3.74 -25.73 -25.69
C PRO A 331 3.63 -25.32 -24.21
N GLU A 332 4.48 -24.41 -23.75
CA GLU A 332 4.45 -23.87 -22.39
C GLU A 332 3.60 -22.59 -22.25
N GLY A 333 3.11 -22.03 -23.37
CA GLY A 333 2.31 -20.81 -23.40
C GLY A 333 3.08 -19.60 -22.88
N ILE A 334 4.37 -19.46 -23.20
CA ILE A 334 5.22 -18.35 -22.78
C ILE A 334 4.80 -17.08 -23.54
N THR A 335 4.54 -15.99 -22.83
CA THR A 335 3.86 -14.81 -23.39
C THR A 335 4.65 -13.52 -23.21
N HIS A 336 5.40 -13.39 -22.11
CA HIS A 336 5.98 -12.10 -21.74
C HIS A 336 7.22 -12.23 -20.89
N ALA A 337 8.06 -11.19 -20.93
CA ALA A 337 9.20 -11.03 -20.05
C ALA A 337 9.26 -9.61 -19.45
N ALA A 338 9.61 -9.53 -18.17
CA ALA A 338 9.82 -8.27 -17.47
C ALA A 338 11.23 -8.22 -16.88
N ARG A 339 11.82 -7.02 -16.84
CA ARG A 339 13.15 -6.78 -16.28
C ARG A 339 13.05 -6.10 -14.92
N ARG A 340 13.85 -6.50 -13.95
CA ARG A 340 13.93 -5.86 -12.64
C ARG A 340 14.30 -4.39 -12.81
N ARG A 341 13.53 -3.54 -12.14
CA ARG A 341 13.83 -2.11 -12.05
C ARG A 341 14.43 -1.83 -10.68
N LEU A 342 15.69 -1.39 -10.69
CA LEU A 342 16.35 -0.91 -9.48
C LEU A 342 16.01 0.56 -9.30
N CYS A 343 14.92 0.81 -8.57
CA CYS A 343 14.48 2.15 -8.23
C CYS A 343 14.09 2.23 -6.75
N ASN A 344 13.89 3.46 -6.28
CA ASN A 344 13.44 3.68 -4.92
C ASN A 344 11.92 3.51 -4.75
N CYS A 345 11.13 3.38 -5.84
CA CYS A 345 9.67 3.26 -5.77
C CYS A 345 9.24 2.19 -4.76
N GLY A 346 8.21 2.48 -3.99
CA GLY A 346 7.80 1.62 -2.87
C GLY A 346 8.76 1.59 -1.68
N LEU A 347 9.87 2.34 -1.71
CA LEU A 347 10.92 2.39 -0.68
C LEU A 347 11.41 1.01 -0.20
N GLY A 348 11.62 0.11 -1.16
CA GLY A 348 12.04 -1.27 -0.87
C GLY A 348 10.94 -2.18 -0.33
N ARG A 349 9.71 -1.68 -0.16
CA ARG A 349 8.52 -2.51 0.11
C ARG A 349 8.03 -3.24 -1.13
N TRP A 350 8.39 -2.75 -2.31
CA TRP A 350 7.98 -3.31 -3.59
C TRP A 350 9.15 -3.92 -4.34
N ILE A 351 8.88 -5.06 -4.99
CA ILE A 351 9.75 -5.62 -6.02
C ILE A 351 9.23 -5.13 -7.37
N MET A 352 9.77 -4.00 -7.80
CA MET A 352 9.50 -3.35 -9.09
C MET A 352 10.14 -4.07 -10.28
N PHE A 353 9.35 -4.20 -11.34
CA PHE A 353 9.76 -4.65 -12.66
C PHE A 353 9.37 -3.60 -13.70
N GLU A 354 9.96 -3.71 -14.87
CA GLU A 354 9.66 -2.90 -16.04
C GLU A 354 9.38 -3.81 -17.22
N SER A 355 8.26 -3.57 -17.88
CA SER A 355 7.75 -4.37 -18.98
C SER A 355 7.59 -3.52 -20.22
N LYS A 356 8.12 -4.00 -21.35
CA LYS A 356 7.78 -3.47 -22.68
C LYS A 356 6.52 -4.18 -23.16
N CYS A 357 5.39 -3.48 -23.24
CA CYS A 357 4.10 -4.11 -23.48
C CYS A 357 3.81 -4.26 -24.98
N GLY A 358 4.45 -5.23 -25.64
CA GLY A 358 4.32 -5.41 -27.09
C GLY A 358 4.80 -4.17 -27.85
N GLY A 359 3.96 -3.60 -28.72
CA GLY A 359 4.24 -2.33 -29.42
C GLY A 359 3.95 -1.06 -28.59
N TRP A 360 3.38 -1.19 -27.39
CA TRP A 360 3.01 -0.07 -26.53
C TRP A 360 4.18 0.44 -25.68
N GLU A 361 3.91 1.31 -24.73
CA GLU A 361 4.88 1.91 -23.83
C GLU A 361 5.62 0.87 -22.97
N ARG A 362 6.74 1.31 -22.38
CA ARG A 362 7.30 0.62 -21.22
C ARG A 362 6.63 1.15 -19.96
N ILE A 363 6.32 0.24 -19.04
CA ILE A 363 5.78 0.59 -17.72
C ILE A 363 6.63 -0.02 -16.63
N GLU A 364 6.83 0.70 -15.53
CA GLU A 364 7.19 0.07 -14.26
C GLU A 364 5.92 -0.40 -13.54
N HIS A 365 6.02 -1.52 -12.84
CA HIS A 365 4.91 -2.10 -12.09
C HIS A 365 5.46 -3.04 -11.02
N ARG A 366 4.61 -3.42 -10.05
CA ARG A 366 4.92 -4.51 -9.12
C ARG A 366 4.81 -5.85 -9.83
N ARG A 367 5.59 -6.81 -9.36
CA ARG A 367 5.68 -8.20 -9.87
C ARG A 367 4.35 -8.76 -10.39
N ASP A 368 3.30 -8.76 -9.59
CA ASP A 368 2.10 -9.52 -9.91
C ASP A 368 1.02 -8.71 -10.66
N GLN A 369 1.23 -7.43 -10.93
CA GLN A 369 0.19 -6.55 -11.49
C GLN A 369 -0.09 -6.77 -12.98
N LEU A 370 0.85 -7.39 -13.70
CA LEU A 370 0.60 -7.85 -15.08
C LEU A 370 0.13 -9.30 -15.11
N SER A 371 -0.18 -9.90 -13.95
CA SER A 371 -0.74 -11.25 -13.93
C SER A 371 -2.16 -11.27 -14.48
N GLY A 372 -2.56 -12.36 -15.12
CA GLY A 372 -3.82 -12.45 -15.87
C GLY A 372 -3.72 -11.77 -17.23
N GLY A 373 -4.85 -11.30 -17.75
CA GLY A 373 -4.91 -10.55 -19.01
C GLY A 373 -4.21 -11.27 -20.16
N ASP A 374 -3.46 -10.51 -20.94
CA ASP A 374 -2.73 -11.01 -22.12
C ASP A 374 -1.44 -11.77 -21.77
N TYR A 375 -0.93 -11.66 -20.53
CA TYR A 375 0.39 -12.18 -20.15
C TYR A 375 0.34 -13.40 -19.23
N GLY A 376 -0.78 -13.76 -18.63
CA GLY A 376 -0.86 -14.92 -17.74
C GLY A 376 -0.10 -14.68 -16.44
N THR A 377 0.70 -15.61 -15.93
CA THR A 377 1.33 -15.49 -14.59
C THR A 377 2.84 -15.68 -14.59
N PRO A 378 3.61 -15.01 -13.71
CA PRO A 378 5.04 -15.22 -13.57
C PRO A 378 5.34 -16.67 -13.16
N PHE A 379 6.16 -17.39 -13.94
CA PHE A 379 6.46 -18.80 -13.68
C PHE A 379 7.96 -19.14 -13.65
N ARG A 380 8.82 -18.27 -14.18
CA ARG A 380 10.27 -18.52 -14.25
C ARG A 380 11.07 -17.24 -14.03
N TYR A 381 12.19 -17.37 -13.33
CA TYR A 381 13.00 -16.23 -12.88
C TYR A 381 14.48 -16.45 -13.18
N TYR A 382 15.16 -15.36 -13.52
CA TYR A 382 16.60 -15.35 -13.77
C TYR A 382 17.27 -14.22 -13.00
N LYS A 383 18.52 -14.43 -12.60
CA LYS A 383 19.39 -13.44 -11.97
C LYS A 383 20.70 -13.33 -12.74
N ARG A 384 21.36 -12.18 -12.66
CA ARG A 384 22.72 -12.03 -13.21
C ARG A 384 23.63 -13.11 -12.62
N ARG A 385 24.42 -13.76 -13.48
CA ARG A 385 25.53 -14.59 -13.05
C ARG A 385 26.56 -13.65 -12.42
N ASN A 386 26.83 -13.81 -11.12
CA ASN A 386 27.93 -13.09 -10.49
C ASN A 386 29.22 -13.39 -11.27
N PRO A 387 30.02 -12.37 -11.62
CA PRO A 387 31.26 -12.55 -12.38
C PRO A 387 32.26 -13.46 -11.67
#